data_AF-A0A7L3LGH8-F1
#
_entry.id   AF-A0A7L3LGH8-F1
#
_cell.length_a   1.000
_cell.length_b   1.000
_cell.length_c   1.000
_cell.angle_alpha   90.00
_cell.angle_beta   90.00
_cell.angle_gamma   90.00
#
_symmetry.space_group_name_H-M   'P 1'
#
loop_
_entity.id
_entity.type
_entity.pdbx_description
1 polymer ?
#
loop_
_entity_poly.entity_id
_entity_poly.type
_entity_poly.pdbx_seq_one_letter_code
_entity_poly.pdbx_strand_id
1 'polypeptide(L)'
;VPVEAGDGAAYSHPLMREEQMEVLERLDLVLKNISELKKEVEELRGSLQSLATDIVGQVRSQLEENQKVIRRRRFPFPRERSDSTGSSSIYFTASSGAANTDDGESEGGYSTANAESDYDRESERESVEGEDEVSCETVRALRRDSLDLVNEEETTLALDPPQEEGLSQLLQQADHLHAGGEQEKREGFQLLLNNKLAYAHQKDFLWRLARAHSDMSDISGDPDEKRSYALDGKEEMEVALQKWDQSAECHQW
;
A
#
# COMPACT_ATOMS: atom_id res chain seq x y z
N VAL A 1 72.69 47.75 -43.09
CA VAL A 1 71.30 47.33 -43.42
C VAL A 1 71.41 45.96 -44.07
N PRO A 2 70.64 44.91 -43.70
CA PRO A 2 69.92 44.67 -42.42
C PRO A 2 69.73 43.16 -42.02
N VAL A 3 69.09 42.91 -40.85
CA VAL A 3 68.03 41.88 -40.53
C VAL A 3 68.45 40.39 -40.49
N GLU A 4 68.07 39.52 -39.53
CA GLU A 4 66.75 39.16 -38.94
C GLU A 4 67.00 38.28 -37.67
N ALA A 5 66.51 38.61 -36.46
CA ALA A 5 65.19 38.29 -35.87
C ALA A 5 64.86 36.79 -35.73
N GLY A 6 64.46 36.36 -34.52
CA GLY A 6 63.85 35.04 -34.32
C GLY A 6 63.84 34.50 -32.89
N ASP A 7 63.57 35.34 -31.89
CA ASP A 7 63.21 34.92 -30.53
C ASP A 7 61.77 34.36 -30.55
N GLY A 8 61.56 33.08 -30.24
CA GLY A 8 60.28 32.42 -30.51
C GLY A 8 59.99 31.12 -29.78
N ALA A 9 60.56 30.89 -28.59
CA ALA A 9 60.41 29.59 -27.90
C ALA A 9 59.83 29.64 -26.46
N ALA A 10 59.44 30.80 -25.93
CA ALA A 10 59.07 30.90 -24.50
C ALA A 10 57.56 31.06 -24.19
N TYR A 11 56.68 31.21 -25.19
CA TYR A 11 55.30 31.69 -24.94
C TYR A 11 54.20 30.63 -24.82
N SER A 12 54.48 29.33 -24.97
CA SER A 12 53.45 28.28 -24.95
C SER A 12 53.10 27.71 -23.56
N HIS A 13 53.94 27.95 -22.55
CA HIS A 13 53.76 27.40 -21.21
C HIS A 13 52.81 28.17 -20.25
N PRO A 14 52.67 29.51 -20.34
CA PRO A 14 51.77 30.27 -19.46
C PRO A 14 50.29 30.01 -19.76
N LEU A 15 49.91 29.97 -21.04
CA LEU A 15 48.52 29.82 -21.48
C LEU A 15 47.90 28.49 -21.02
N MET A 16 48.66 27.38 -21.13
CA MET A 16 48.22 26.07 -20.64
C MET A 16 48.02 26.03 -19.11
N ARG A 17 48.77 26.84 -18.36
CA ARG A 17 48.64 26.94 -16.90
C ARG A 17 47.42 27.76 -16.49
N GLU A 18 47.09 28.78 -17.28
CA GLU A 18 45.92 29.63 -17.09
C GLU A 18 44.63 28.84 -17.39
N GLU A 19 44.61 28.09 -18.50
CA GLU A 19 43.51 27.16 -18.84
C GLU A 19 43.34 26.06 -17.77
N GLN A 20 44.44 25.50 -17.25
CA GLN A 20 44.37 24.54 -16.14
C GLN A 20 43.82 25.15 -14.85
N MET A 21 44.15 26.42 -14.57
CA MET A 21 43.63 27.14 -13.40
C MET A 21 42.12 27.38 -13.52
N GLU A 22 41.65 27.76 -14.71
CA GLU A 22 40.21 27.93 -14.98
C GLU A 22 39.43 26.62 -14.83
N VAL A 23 40.00 25.49 -15.29
CA VAL A 23 39.39 24.16 -15.12
C VAL A 23 39.30 23.81 -13.64
N LEU A 24 40.35 24.06 -12.85
CA LEU A 24 40.35 23.82 -11.41
C LEU A 24 39.30 24.69 -10.69
N GLU A 25 39.21 25.98 -11.03
CA GLU A 25 38.20 26.89 -10.47
C GLU A 25 36.78 26.41 -10.80
N ARG A 26 36.56 25.94 -12.03
CA ARG A 26 35.26 25.40 -12.45
C ARG A 26 34.92 24.09 -11.74
N LEU A 27 35.91 23.22 -11.49
CA LEU A 27 35.72 22.01 -10.69
C LEU A 27 35.40 22.34 -9.24
N ASP A 28 36.06 23.32 -8.63
CA ASP A 28 35.76 23.77 -7.27
C ASP A 28 34.33 24.33 -7.17
N LEU A 29 33.88 25.09 -8.17
CA LEU A 29 32.50 25.56 -8.25
C LEU A 29 31.50 24.40 -8.35
N VAL A 30 31.79 23.40 -9.19
CA VAL A 30 30.95 22.21 -9.32
C VAL A 30 30.90 21.42 -8.01
N LEU A 31 32.03 21.24 -7.33
CA LEU A 31 32.09 20.57 -6.03
C LEU A 31 31.26 21.31 -4.99
N LYS A 32 31.33 22.65 -4.97
CA LYS A 32 30.51 23.49 -4.10
C LYS A 32 29.02 23.31 -4.41
N ASN A 33 28.62 23.40 -5.67
CA ASN A 33 27.22 23.22 -6.08
C ASN A 33 26.70 21.83 -5.72
N ILE A 34 27.49 20.77 -5.91
CA ILE A 34 27.12 19.41 -5.50
C ILE A 34 26.95 19.33 -3.97
N SER A 35 27.82 19.98 -3.20
CA SER A 35 27.71 20.00 -1.75
C SER A 35 26.48 20.77 -1.25
N GLU A 36 26.09 21.85 -1.93
CA GLU A 36 24.89 22.63 -1.64
C GLU A 36 23.64 21.82 -2.01
N LEU A 37 23.60 21.23 -3.20
CA LEU A 37 22.51 20.36 -3.63
C LEU A 37 22.30 19.19 -2.67
N LYS A 38 23.38 18.55 -2.19
CA LYS A 38 23.28 17.48 -1.19
C LYS A 38 22.61 17.95 0.10
N LYS A 39 22.92 19.17 0.57
CA LYS A 39 22.27 19.76 1.75
C LYS A 39 20.80 20.07 1.49
N GLU A 40 20.48 20.63 0.33
CA GLU A 40 19.08 20.90 -0.05
C GLU A 40 18.25 19.61 -0.13
N VAL A 41 18.81 18.54 -0.68
CA VAL A 41 18.16 17.22 -0.72
C VAL A 41 17.96 16.66 0.70
N GLU A 42 18.93 16.81 1.59
CA GLU A 42 18.79 16.40 2.99
C GLU A 42 17.68 17.20 3.71
N GLU A 43 17.63 18.51 3.50
CA GLU A 43 16.57 19.37 4.02
C GLU A 43 15.18 19.00 3.46
N LEU A 44 15.09 18.71 2.15
CA LEU A 44 13.87 18.22 1.52
C LEU A 44 13.42 16.87 2.10
N ARG A 45 14.34 15.92 2.30
CA ARG A 45 14.03 14.64 2.95
C ARG A 45 13.51 14.87 4.37
N GLY A 46 14.13 15.75 5.14
CA GLY A 46 13.69 16.10 6.49
C GLY A 46 12.30 16.75 6.52
N SER A 47 12.04 17.71 5.63
CA SER A 47 10.73 18.37 5.53
C SER A 47 9.62 17.40 5.11
N LEU A 48 9.90 16.47 4.19
CA LEU A 48 8.95 15.45 3.76
C LEU A 48 8.65 14.45 4.89
N GLN A 49 9.67 14.04 5.65
CA GLN A 49 9.47 13.20 6.84
C GLN A 49 8.62 13.90 7.90
N SER A 50 8.88 15.19 8.18
CA SER A 50 8.06 15.99 9.09
C SER A 50 6.61 16.07 8.62
N LEU A 51 6.40 16.38 7.34
CA LEU A 51 5.05 16.47 6.75
C LEU A 51 4.31 15.12 6.84
N ALA A 52 5.00 14.01 6.60
CA ALA A 52 4.40 12.68 6.74
C ALA A 52 3.97 12.42 8.19
N THR A 53 4.78 12.80 9.18
CA THR A 53 4.41 12.68 10.60
C THR A 53 3.21 13.58 10.97
N ASP A 54 3.14 14.78 10.42
CA ASP A 54 2.03 15.71 10.64
C ASP A 54 0.73 15.19 10.03
N ILE A 55 0.77 14.65 8.80
CA ILE A 55 -0.41 14.05 8.15
C ILE A 55 -0.92 12.86 8.96
N VAL A 56 -0.04 11.95 9.39
CA VAL A 56 -0.42 10.80 10.22
C VAL A 56 -1.03 11.26 11.55
N GLY A 57 -0.42 12.27 12.19
CA GLY A 57 -0.94 12.88 13.41
C GLY A 57 -2.33 13.49 13.23
N GLN A 58 -2.54 14.20 12.12
CA GLN A 58 -3.81 14.84 11.79
C GLN A 58 -4.90 13.83 11.44
N VAL A 59 -4.60 12.78 10.68
CA VAL A 59 -5.56 11.71 10.38
C VAL A 59 -5.96 10.98 11.66
N ARG A 60 -5.00 10.70 12.55
CA ARG A 60 -5.28 10.08 13.85
C ARG A 60 -6.16 10.97 14.72
N SER A 61 -5.86 12.27 14.82
CA SER A 61 -6.68 13.20 15.61
C SER A 61 -8.09 13.35 15.04
N GLN A 62 -8.22 13.43 13.71
CA GLN A 62 -9.52 13.45 13.03
C GLN A 62 -10.30 12.16 13.24
N LEU A 63 -9.65 11.00 13.21
CA LEU A 63 -10.32 9.73 13.47
C LEU A 63 -10.80 9.64 14.92
N GLU A 64 -9.99 10.06 15.88
CA GLU A 64 -10.36 10.12 17.30
C GLU A 64 -11.53 11.08 17.54
N GLU A 65 -11.54 12.24 16.87
CA GLU A 65 -12.65 13.20 16.90
C GLU A 65 -13.91 12.61 16.26
N ASN A 66 -13.81 12.02 15.08
CA ASN A 66 -14.94 11.37 14.40
C ASN A 66 -15.51 10.21 15.22
N GLN A 67 -14.69 9.39 15.87
CA GLN A 67 -15.17 8.36 16.79
C GLN A 67 -15.93 8.96 17.98
N LYS A 68 -15.47 10.09 18.55
CA LYS A 68 -16.19 10.81 19.61
C LYS A 68 -17.54 11.35 19.10
N VAL A 69 -17.59 11.89 17.90
CA VAL A 69 -18.82 12.39 17.27
C VAL A 69 -19.79 11.24 16.95
N ILE A 70 -19.31 10.11 16.42
CA ILE A 70 -20.12 8.92 16.12
C ILE A 70 -20.67 8.30 17.40
N ARG A 71 -19.88 8.22 18.49
CA ARG A 71 -20.37 7.77 19.81
C ARG A 71 -21.43 8.70 20.38
N ARG A 72 -21.34 10.02 20.15
CA ARG A 72 -22.39 10.98 20.52
C ARG A 72 -23.64 10.86 19.63
N ARG A 73 -23.49 10.47 18.36
CA ARG A 73 -24.61 10.28 17.41
C ARG A 73 -25.32 8.93 17.56
N ARG A 74 -24.69 7.90 18.14
CA ARG A 74 -25.32 6.58 18.39
C ARG A 74 -26.36 6.55 19.52
N PHE A 75 -26.55 7.64 20.25
CA PHE A 75 -27.67 7.79 21.19
C PHE A 75 -28.44 9.10 20.93
N PRO A 76 -29.41 9.10 19.99
CA PRO A 76 -30.26 10.27 19.76
C PRO A 76 -31.37 10.47 20.78
N PHE A 77 -31.54 9.58 21.76
CA PHE A 77 -32.59 9.71 22.76
C PHE A 77 -32.00 10.19 24.09
N PRO A 78 -32.29 11.43 24.52
CA PRO A 78 -32.35 11.68 25.95
C PRO A 78 -33.35 10.66 26.50
N ARG A 79 -32.95 9.83 27.47
CA ARG A 79 -33.93 9.09 28.25
C ARG A 79 -34.69 10.12 29.07
N GLU A 80 -35.70 10.74 28.46
CA GLU A 80 -36.74 11.46 29.18
C GLU A 80 -37.29 10.46 30.19
N ARG A 81 -36.93 10.66 31.46
CA ARG A 81 -37.75 10.14 32.55
C ARG A 81 -39.07 10.89 32.42
N SER A 82 -40.03 10.28 31.71
CA SER A 82 -41.41 10.70 31.80
C SER A 82 -41.85 10.44 33.24
N ASP A 83 -41.84 11.50 34.05
CA ASP A 83 -42.58 11.56 35.30
C ASP A 83 -44.08 11.57 34.95
N SER A 84 -44.60 10.43 34.51
CA SER A 84 -46.05 10.22 34.37
C SER A 84 -46.62 9.78 35.71
N THR A 85 -46.63 10.71 36.67
CA THR A 85 -47.67 10.75 37.70
C THR A 85 -48.97 11.17 37.03
N GLY A 86 -49.67 10.23 36.40
CA GLY A 86 -50.98 10.54 35.83
C GLY A 86 -51.37 9.66 34.66
N SER A 87 -51.82 8.44 34.94
CA SER A 87 -52.94 7.87 34.21
C SER A 87 -53.68 6.87 35.07
N SER A 88 -54.92 7.21 35.35
CA SER A 88 -55.87 6.47 36.15
C SER A 88 -56.59 5.37 35.36
N SER A 89 -56.95 4.33 36.12
CA SER A 89 -58.13 3.46 35.96
C SER A 89 -57.93 2.19 35.13
N ILE A 90 -58.40 1.01 35.56
CA ILE A 90 -59.37 0.64 36.60
C ILE A 90 -59.00 -0.79 37.06
N TYR A 91 -59.41 -1.15 38.28
CA TYR A 91 -59.39 -2.50 38.87
C TYR A 91 -58.23 -2.86 39.84
N PHE A 92 -58.65 -2.93 41.11
CA PHE A 92 -58.06 -3.66 42.23
C PHE A 92 -56.96 -2.98 43.07
N THR A 93 -57.31 -1.83 43.66
CA THR A 93 -56.76 -1.44 44.96
C THR A 93 -57.28 -2.41 46.03
N ALA A 94 -56.46 -3.35 46.48
CA ALA A 94 -56.64 -4.04 47.75
C ALA A 94 -55.29 -4.22 48.45
N SER A 95 -55.20 -3.52 49.59
CA SER A 95 -54.44 -3.84 50.80
C SER A 95 -52.93 -4.09 50.70
N SER A 96 -52.19 -3.10 51.21
CA SER A 96 -51.27 -3.24 52.34
C SER A 96 -51.07 -4.66 52.91
N GLY A 97 -49.80 -5.06 53.06
CA GLY A 97 -49.35 -5.80 54.22
C GLY A 97 -48.52 -7.06 53.96
N ALA A 98 -47.30 -7.00 54.50
CA ALA A 98 -46.54 -8.11 55.08
C ALA A 98 -45.84 -9.12 54.16
N ALA A 99 -44.59 -9.35 54.57
CA ALA A 99 -43.70 -10.43 54.21
C ALA A 99 -44.36 -11.81 54.26
N ASN A 100 -43.95 -12.71 53.37
CA ASN A 100 -43.35 -14.01 53.66
C ASN A 100 -43.35 -14.93 52.43
N THR A 101 -42.32 -15.79 52.36
CA THR A 101 -42.28 -17.15 51.76
C THR A 101 -42.52 -17.25 50.26
N ASP A 102 -41.49 -17.60 49.48
CA ASP A 102 -41.09 -18.98 49.17
C ASP A 102 -41.82 -19.49 47.92
N ASP A 103 -41.09 -20.32 47.18
CA ASP A 103 -41.51 -21.17 46.06
C ASP A 103 -41.67 -20.58 44.64
N GLY A 104 -41.04 -21.29 43.69
CA GLY A 104 -41.56 -21.45 42.34
C GLY A 104 -40.82 -20.75 41.19
N GLU A 105 -39.81 -21.43 40.64
CA GLU A 105 -39.65 -21.67 39.18
C GLU A 105 -39.41 -20.43 38.28
N SER A 106 -38.16 -20.12 37.92
CA SER A 106 -37.51 -20.66 36.71
C SER A 106 -38.40 -20.67 35.45
N GLU A 107 -38.39 -19.59 34.69
CA GLU A 107 -38.52 -19.66 33.22
C GLU A 107 -37.94 -18.37 32.62
N GLY A 108 -36.76 -18.43 32.02
CA GLY A 108 -36.71 -18.49 30.56
C GLY A 108 -36.11 -17.20 30.02
N GLY A 109 -34.79 -17.08 30.14
CA GLY A 109 -34.06 -16.03 29.42
C GLY A 109 -34.26 -16.25 27.91
N TYR A 110 -34.96 -15.33 27.25
CA TYR A 110 -35.09 -15.35 25.80
C TYR A 110 -33.75 -14.94 25.19
N SER A 111 -32.91 -15.93 24.93
CA SER A 111 -31.82 -15.85 23.97
C SER A 111 -32.21 -16.63 22.72
N THR A 112 -31.79 -16.06 21.58
CA THR A 112 -31.69 -16.66 20.23
C THR A 112 -32.95 -17.00 19.45
N ALA A 113 -33.23 -16.20 18.43
CA ALA A 113 -33.82 -16.65 17.17
C ALA A 113 -33.41 -15.70 16.03
N ASN A 114 -32.13 -15.69 15.66
CA ASN A 114 -31.74 -15.33 14.30
C ASN A 114 -31.57 -16.66 13.56
N ALA A 115 -32.68 -17.13 12.97
CA ALA A 115 -32.68 -18.25 12.06
C ALA A 115 -32.11 -17.78 10.72
N GLU A 116 -31.03 -18.43 10.33
CA GLU A 116 -30.63 -18.71 8.95
C GLU A 116 -31.80 -19.12 8.05
N SER A 117 -31.86 -18.61 6.82
CA SER A 117 -32.29 -19.41 5.66
C SER A 117 -31.83 -18.74 4.37
N ASP A 118 -30.90 -19.40 3.70
CA ASP A 118 -30.48 -19.20 2.31
C ASP A 118 -31.41 -19.98 1.35
N TYR A 119 -31.16 -19.87 0.03
CA TYR A 119 -31.77 -20.53 -1.14
C TYR A 119 -32.91 -19.77 -1.84
N ASP A 120 -32.70 -19.22 -3.05
CA ASP A 120 -32.68 -20.06 -4.26
C ASP A 120 -32.12 -19.33 -5.51
N ARG A 121 -31.60 -20.16 -6.40
CA ARG A 121 -30.84 -19.88 -7.62
C ARG A 121 -31.79 -19.78 -8.81
N GLU A 122 -31.82 -18.66 -9.53
CA GLU A 122 -32.34 -18.64 -10.90
C GLU A 122 -31.26 -18.24 -11.90
N SER A 123 -30.99 -19.17 -12.82
CA SER A 123 -30.16 -19.00 -14.01
C SER A 123 -30.97 -19.48 -15.20
N GLU A 124 -31.47 -18.55 -16.01
CA GLU A 124 -31.93 -18.75 -17.39
C GLU A 124 -31.57 -17.43 -18.14
N ARG A 125 -30.65 -17.42 -19.12
CA ARG A 125 -30.87 -17.52 -20.60
C ARG A 125 -31.96 -16.52 -21.06
N GLU A 126 -31.88 -15.73 -22.12
CA GLU A 126 -31.04 -15.60 -23.33
C GLU A 126 -31.67 -14.43 -24.15
N SER A 127 -30.85 -13.75 -24.98
CA SER A 127 -31.22 -12.95 -26.17
C SER A 127 -32.03 -11.64 -26.02
N VAL A 128 -31.49 -10.53 -26.56
CA VAL A 128 -31.90 -9.96 -27.87
C VAL A 128 -31.08 -8.69 -28.15
N GLU A 129 -30.65 -8.62 -29.41
CA GLU A 129 -29.95 -7.51 -30.07
C GLU A 129 -30.72 -6.19 -30.02
N GLY A 130 -29.97 -5.08 -30.09
CA GLY A 130 -30.51 -3.74 -30.23
C GLY A 130 -29.38 -2.74 -30.41
N GLU A 131 -29.02 -2.53 -31.67
CA GLU A 131 -28.13 -1.49 -32.18
C GLU A 131 -28.59 -0.10 -31.71
N ASP A 132 -27.65 0.77 -31.33
CA ASP A 132 -27.74 2.18 -31.74
C ASP A 132 -26.35 2.82 -31.81
N GLU A 133 -26.04 3.25 -33.02
CA GLU A 133 -24.87 3.99 -33.45
C GLU A 133 -24.95 5.42 -32.91
N VAL A 134 -23.88 5.95 -32.29
CA VAL A 134 -23.25 7.23 -32.69
C VAL A 134 -22.06 7.57 -31.80
N SER A 135 -20.90 7.79 -32.45
CA SER A 135 -19.98 8.92 -32.26
C SER A 135 -19.48 9.18 -30.82
N CYS A 136 -18.20 8.94 -30.49
CA CYS A 136 -17.11 9.82 -30.91
C CYS A 136 -15.82 9.04 -31.15
N GLU A 137 -15.47 8.92 -32.42
CA GLU A 137 -14.16 8.55 -32.92
C GLU A 137 -13.26 9.80 -32.91
N THR A 138 -12.13 9.75 -32.20
CA THR A 138 -11.06 10.75 -32.33
C THR A 138 -9.71 10.05 -32.36
N VAL A 139 -9.26 9.81 -33.60
CA VAL A 139 -7.88 9.92 -34.08
C VAL A 139 -6.82 9.14 -33.32
N ARG A 140 -6.66 7.85 -33.69
CA ARG A 140 -5.34 7.21 -33.69
C ARG A 140 -4.74 7.34 -35.08
N ALA A 141 -3.96 8.40 -35.29
CA ALA A 141 -3.10 8.51 -36.45
C ALA A 141 -1.65 8.78 -35.99
N LEU A 142 -0.78 7.84 -36.38
CA LEU A 142 0.49 8.13 -37.02
C LEU A 142 1.64 8.66 -36.13
N ARG A 143 2.53 7.76 -35.69
CA ARG A 143 3.80 7.46 -36.39
C ARG A 143 4.53 6.32 -35.68
N ARG A 144 4.83 5.27 -36.46
CA ARG A 144 6.02 4.45 -36.22
C ARG A 144 7.24 5.31 -36.53
N ASP A 145 8.30 5.01 -35.80
CA ASP A 145 9.68 4.89 -36.26
C ASP A 145 10.69 5.91 -35.73
N SER A 146 11.86 5.36 -35.37
CA SER A 146 13.17 5.95 -35.04
C SER A 146 13.53 6.24 -33.57
N LEU A 147 14.67 5.65 -33.18
CA LEU A 147 15.50 5.73 -31.97
C LEU A 147 15.12 4.67 -30.92
N ASP A 148 15.76 3.51 -30.77
CA ASP A 148 17.18 3.13 -30.89
C ASP A 148 18.17 4.17 -30.37
N LEU A 149 18.11 4.42 -29.07
CA LEU A 149 19.25 4.82 -28.25
C LEU A 149 19.13 4.14 -26.89
N VAL A 150 19.78 2.98 -26.79
CA VAL A 150 20.58 2.55 -25.63
C VAL A 150 20.66 3.57 -24.49
N ASN A 151 19.99 3.28 -23.38
CA ASN A 151 20.45 3.63 -22.04
C ASN A 151 19.75 2.75 -20.98
N GLU A 152 19.92 1.43 -21.07
CA GLU A 152 19.50 0.48 -20.02
C GLU A 152 20.63 0.19 -19.01
N GLU A 153 21.45 1.19 -18.71
CA GLU A 153 22.49 1.13 -17.67
C GLU A 153 22.42 2.36 -16.76
N GLU A 154 21.23 2.73 -16.27
CA GLU A 154 21.14 3.79 -15.24
C GLU A 154 19.93 3.64 -14.30
N THR A 155 19.58 2.40 -13.93
CA THR A 155 18.66 2.15 -12.79
C THR A 155 19.34 1.42 -11.63
N THR A 156 20.66 1.23 -11.68
CA THR A 156 21.50 0.80 -10.55
C THR A 156 22.08 1.98 -9.76
N LEU A 157 21.46 3.16 -9.83
CA LEU A 157 21.87 4.30 -9.01
C LEU A 157 21.25 4.20 -7.62
N ALA A 158 21.99 3.51 -6.76
CA ALA A 158 22.14 3.82 -5.33
C ALA A 158 20.83 4.07 -4.57
N LEU A 159 20.02 3.01 -4.40
CA LEU A 159 19.19 2.93 -3.20
C LEU A 159 20.12 2.71 -2.00
N ASP A 160 19.81 3.36 -0.89
CA ASP A 160 20.54 3.29 0.38
C ASP A 160 20.92 1.81 0.71
N PRO A 161 22.22 1.44 0.76
CA PRO A 161 22.67 0.05 0.92
C PRO A 161 22.11 -0.71 2.13
N PRO A 162 21.80 -0.11 3.31
CA PRO A 162 21.28 -0.89 4.43
C PRO A 162 19.85 -1.41 4.23
N GLN A 163 19.05 -0.81 3.34
CA GLN A 163 17.65 -1.22 3.15
C GLN A 163 17.50 -2.34 2.11
N GLU A 164 18.35 -2.34 1.08
CA GLU A 164 18.40 -3.37 0.05
C GLU A 164 19.04 -4.67 0.57
N GLU A 165 20.06 -4.57 1.42
CA GLU A 165 20.62 -5.73 2.13
C GLU A 165 19.57 -6.41 3.01
N GLY A 166 18.75 -5.63 3.74
CA GLY A 166 17.66 -6.16 4.56
C GLY A 166 16.57 -6.85 3.73
N LEU A 167 16.23 -6.30 2.56
CA LEU A 167 15.30 -6.94 1.62
C LEU A 167 15.85 -8.27 1.11
N SER A 168 17.09 -8.31 0.63
CA SER A 168 17.68 -9.53 0.07
C SER A 168 17.67 -10.71 1.06
N GLN A 169 18.01 -10.45 2.33
CA GLN A 169 17.98 -11.45 3.40
C GLN A 169 16.55 -11.94 3.67
N LEU A 170 15.58 -11.03 3.69
CA LEU A 170 14.17 -11.36 3.86
C LEU A 170 13.66 -12.26 2.72
N LEU A 171 13.98 -11.93 1.46
CA LEU A 171 13.57 -12.73 0.31
C LEU A 171 14.23 -14.11 0.33
N GLN A 172 15.51 -14.19 0.70
CA GLN A 172 16.21 -15.47 0.86
C GLN A 172 15.58 -16.33 1.96
N GLN A 173 15.17 -15.72 3.08
CA GLN A 173 14.47 -16.42 4.15
C GLN A 173 13.09 -16.91 3.68
N ALA A 174 12.34 -16.10 2.93
CA ALA A 174 11.06 -16.51 2.35
C ALA A 174 11.22 -17.67 1.34
N ASP A 175 12.27 -17.64 0.52
CA ASP A 175 12.60 -18.74 -0.40
C ASP A 175 12.93 -20.04 0.34
N HIS A 176 13.67 -19.95 1.46
CA HIS A 176 13.96 -21.10 2.31
C HIS A 176 12.70 -21.70 2.95
N LEU A 177 11.83 -20.84 3.49
CA LEU A 177 10.56 -21.23 4.10
C LEU A 177 9.57 -21.84 3.10
N HIS A 178 9.56 -21.35 1.86
CA HIS A 178 8.77 -21.92 0.76
C HIS A 178 9.19 -23.35 0.41
N ALA A 179 10.49 -23.65 0.43
CA ALA A 179 11.01 -25.00 0.17
C ALA A 179 10.75 -25.99 1.32
N GLY A 180 10.20 -25.50 2.43
CA GLY A 180 9.92 -26.23 3.64
C GLY A 180 8.59 -26.99 3.67
N GLY A 181 8.22 -27.46 4.86
CA GLY A 181 6.92 -28.07 5.14
C GLY A 181 5.77 -27.06 5.21
N GLU A 182 4.53 -27.55 5.41
CA GLU A 182 3.34 -26.68 5.48
C GLU A 182 3.44 -25.59 6.54
N GLN A 183 4.03 -25.91 7.70
CA GLN A 183 4.22 -24.94 8.78
C GLN A 183 5.23 -23.84 8.40
N GLU A 184 6.34 -24.22 7.78
CA GLU A 184 7.37 -23.27 7.32
C GLU A 184 6.81 -22.36 6.22
N LYS A 185 6.00 -22.89 5.30
CA LYS A 185 5.29 -22.10 4.28
C LYS A 185 4.35 -21.05 4.90
N ARG A 186 3.60 -21.41 5.94
CA ARG A 186 2.76 -20.44 6.68
C ARG A 186 3.60 -19.34 7.34
N GLU A 187 4.75 -19.71 7.90
CA GLU A 187 5.69 -18.73 8.48
C GLU A 187 6.27 -17.81 7.40
N GLY A 188 6.60 -18.35 6.23
CA GLY A 188 7.06 -17.58 5.06
C GLY A 188 6.01 -16.58 4.59
N PHE A 189 4.74 -17.01 4.52
CA PHE A 189 3.62 -16.15 4.19
C PHE A 189 3.43 -15.02 5.20
N GLN A 190 3.46 -15.32 6.49
CA GLN A 190 3.35 -14.31 7.55
C GLN A 190 4.53 -13.32 7.53
N LEU A 191 5.75 -13.82 7.30
CA LEU A 191 6.95 -12.99 7.18
C LEU A 191 6.83 -11.99 6.02
N LEU A 192 6.31 -12.43 4.87
CA LEU A 192 6.07 -11.54 3.74
C LEU A 192 4.96 -10.53 4.08
N LEU A 193 3.80 -10.95 4.59
CA LEU A 193 2.72 -10.04 4.97
C LEU A 193 3.16 -8.94 5.95
N ASN A 194 3.95 -9.29 6.96
CA ASN A 194 4.47 -8.33 7.95
C ASN A 194 5.35 -7.24 7.33
N ASN A 195 5.97 -7.53 6.18
CA ASN A 195 6.87 -6.61 5.47
C ASN A 195 6.24 -6.02 4.20
N LYS A 196 4.96 -6.32 3.92
CA LYS A 196 4.25 -5.87 2.71
C LYS A 196 4.28 -4.36 2.55
N LEU A 197 4.04 -3.61 3.63
CA LEU A 197 4.04 -2.14 3.56
C LEU A 197 5.42 -1.55 3.25
N ALA A 198 6.50 -2.25 3.59
CA ALA A 198 7.87 -1.78 3.35
C ALA A 198 8.35 -2.08 1.92
N TYR A 199 7.90 -3.20 1.33
CA TYR A 199 8.45 -3.72 0.07
C TYR A 199 7.41 -3.95 -1.03
N ALA A 200 6.17 -3.45 -0.91
CA ALA A 200 5.11 -3.53 -1.93
C ALA A 200 5.46 -2.84 -3.28
N HIS A 201 6.59 -2.17 -3.39
CA HIS A 201 7.07 -1.57 -4.64
C HIS A 201 8.25 -2.33 -5.26
N GLN A 202 8.64 -3.44 -4.65
CA GLN A 202 9.72 -4.29 -5.12
C GLN A 202 9.13 -5.48 -5.88
N LYS A 203 9.49 -5.63 -7.16
CA LYS A 203 9.02 -6.75 -8.00
C LYS A 203 9.30 -8.10 -7.35
N ASP A 204 10.50 -8.23 -6.78
CA ASP A 204 11.01 -9.48 -6.23
C ASP A 204 10.31 -9.93 -4.96
N PHE A 205 9.73 -8.96 -4.25
CA PHE A 205 8.90 -9.21 -3.10
C PHE A 205 7.48 -9.65 -3.51
N LEU A 206 6.89 -8.99 -4.51
CA LEU A 206 5.50 -9.22 -4.89
C LEU A 206 5.26 -10.61 -5.48
N TRP A 207 6.10 -11.08 -6.42
CA TRP A 207 5.91 -12.43 -6.96
C TRP A 207 6.15 -13.52 -5.89
N ARG A 208 7.00 -13.26 -4.90
CA ARG A 208 7.18 -14.17 -3.75
C ARG A 208 5.97 -14.17 -2.82
N LEU A 209 5.34 -13.02 -2.62
CA LEU A 209 4.10 -12.90 -1.86
C LEU A 209 2.95 -13.65 -2.57
N ALA A 210 2.82 -13.48 -3.88
CA ALA A 210 1.86 -14.24 -4.69
C ALA A 210 2.09 -15.75 -4.63
N ARG A 211 3.35 -16.20 -4.73
CA ARG A 211 3.71 -17.60 -4.53
C ARG A 211 3.32 -18.10 -3.14
N ALA A 212 3.51 -17.29 -2.10
CA ALA A 212 3.10 -17.65 -0.74
C ALA A 212 1.56 -17.67 -0.58
N HIS A 213 0.82 -16.81 -1.28
CA HIS A 213 -0.64 -16.93 -1.42
C HIS A 213 -1.05 -18.26 -2.07
N SER A 214 -0.34 -18.68 -3.11
CA SER A 214 -0.54 -20.01 -3.72
C SER A 214 -0.26 -21.14 -2.73
N ASP A 215 0.83 -21.06 -1.95
CA ASP A 215 1.11 -22.05 -0.91
C ASP A 215 -0.02 -22.13 0.13
N MET A 216 -0.54 -20.98 0.58
CA MET A 216 -1.66 -20.93 1.53
C MET A 216 -2.92 -21.54 0.94
N SER A 217 -3.21 -21.25 -0.33
CA SER A 217 -4.30 -21.88 -1.08
C SER A 217 -4.13 -23.41 -1.17
N ASP A 218 -2.92 -23.91 -1.32
CA ASP A 218 -2.65 -25.36 -1.39
C ASP A 218 -2.74 -26.05 -0.03
N ILE A 219 -2.35 -25.36 1.05
CA ILE A 219 -2.38 -25.89 2.43
C ILE A 219 -3.79 -25.79 3.04
N SER A 220 -4.59 -24.79 2.66
CA SER A 220 -5.95 -24.62 3.14
C SER A 220 -6.85 -25.77 2.69
N GLY A 221 -7.48 -26.45 3.66
CA GLY A 221 -8.46 -27.50 3.40
C GLY A 221 -9.87 -26.97 3.12
N ASP A 222 -10.16 -25.73 3.53
CA ASP A 222 -11.46 -25.09 3.34
C ASP A 222 -11.55 -24.45 1.93
N PRO A 223 -12.60 -24.73 1.14
CA PRO A 223 -12.73 -24.21 -0.21
C PRO A 223 -12.90 -22.68 -0.26
N ASP A 224 -13.48 -22.05 0.76
CA ASP A 224 -13.69 -20.61 0.78
C ASP A 224 -12.39 -19.87 1.14
N GLU A 225 -11.64 -20.35 2.14
CA GLU A 225 -10.28 -19.85 2.43
C GLU A 225 -9.36 -20.01 1.22
N LYS A 226 -9.38 -21.17 0.57
CA LYS A 226 -8.60 -21.45 -0.65
C LYS A 226 -8.90 -20.41 -1.74
N ARG A 227 -10.18 -20.10 -1.96
CA ARG A 227 -10.60 -19.08 -2.92
C ARG A 227 -10.10 -17.69 -2.51
N SER A 228 -10.20 -17.33 -1.22
CA SER A 228 -9.71 -16.04 -0.73
C SER A 228 -8.23 -15.86 -1.03
N TYR A 229 -7.39 -16.82 -0.65
CA TYR A 229 -5.94 -16.72 -0.89
C TYR A 229 -5.59 -16.63 -2.38
N ALA A 230 -6.27 -17.41 -3.23
CA ALA A 230 -6.05 -17.37 -4.67
C ALA A 230 -6.47 -16.03 -5.30
N LEU A 231 -7.57 -15.43 -4.84
CA LEU A 231 -8.02 -14.12 -5.31
C LEU A 231 -7.07 -13.01 -4.86
N ASP A 232 -6.67 -13.02 -3.60
CA ASP A 232 -5.76 -12.02 -3.04
C ASP A 232 -4.41 -12.04 -3.78
N GLY A 233 -3.83 -13.23 -3.99
CA GLY A 233 -2.58 -13.38 -4.75
C GLY A 233 -2.71 -12.91 -6.21
N LYS A 234 -3.86 -13.19 -6.85
CA LYS A 234 -4.14 -12.76 -8.22
C LYS A 234 -4.26 -11.23 -8.34
N GLU A 235 -4.98 -10.58 -7.43
CA GLU A 235 -5.12 -9.12 -7.43
C GLU A 235 -3.75 -8.44 -7.27
N GLU A 236 -2.91 -8.95 -6.37
CA GLU A 236 -1.56 -8.43 -6.16
C GLU A 236 -0.68 -8.56 -7.42
N MET A 237 -0.76 -9.71 -8.11
CA MET A 237 0.00 -9.93 -9.34
C MET A 237 -0.52 -9.15 -10.53
N GLU A 238 -1.82 -8.94 -10.66
CA GLU A 238 -2.38 -8.07 -11.70
C GLU A 238 -1.86 -6.63 -11.56
N VAL A 239 -1.76 -6.11 -10.34
CA VAL A 239 -1.16 -4.80 -10.08
C VAL A 239 0.34 -4.79 -10.37
N ALA A 240 1.04 -5.88 -10.07
CA ALA A 240 2.47 -6.02 -10.36
C ALA A 240 2.76 -6.08 -11.87
N LEU A 241 1.98 -6.86 -12.63
CA LEU A 241 2.15 -7.04 -14.09
C LEU A 241 1.90 -5.76 -14.88
N GLN A 242 1.05 -4.85 -14.39
CA GLN A 242 0.90 -3.52 -15.00
C GLN A 242 2.20 -2.71 -14.94
N LYS A 243 3.10 -3.00 -14.00
CA LYS A 243 4.37 -2.29 -13.79
C LYS A 243 5.59 -3.06 -14.32
N TRP A 244 5.55 -4.39 -14.29
CA TRP A 244 6.68 -5.27 -14.66
C TRP A 244 6.24 -6.36 -15.62
N ASP A 245 5.69 -5.95 -16.76
CA ASP A 245 5.25 -6.82 -17.86
C ASP A 245 6.39 -7.62 -18.53
N GLN A 246 7.65 -7.29 -18.23
CA GLN A 246 8.83 -7.98 -18.74
C GLN A 246 9.41 -9.04 -17.77
N SER A 247 8.90 -9.14 -16.53
CA SER A 247 9.41 -10.13 -15.56
C SER A 247 8.80 -11.50 -15.78
N ALA A 248 9.65 -12.49 -16.06
CA ALA A 248 9.23 -13.88 -16.26
C ALA A 248 8.59 -14.48 -15.00
N GLU A 249 9.14 -14.15 -13.83
CA GLU A 249 8.65 -14.60 -12.53
C GLU A 249 7.25 -14.05 -12.25
N CYS A 250 7.00 -12.78 -12.59
CA CYS A 250 5.68 -12.19 -12.43
C CYS A 250 4.64 -12.78 -13.39
N HIS A 251 5.04 -13.30 -14.55
CA HIS A 251 4.11 -14.02 -15.44
C HIS A 251 3.88 -15.47 -15.00
N GLN A 252 4.83 -16.05 -14.27
CA GLN A 252 4.73 -17.42 -13.79
C GLN A 252 3.73 -17.55 -12.63
N TRP A 253 3.73 -16.58 -11.71
CA TRP A 253 2.95 -16.57 -10.47
C TRP A 253 1.74 -15.64 -10.58
#